data_AF-R5NIT6-F1
#
_entry.id   AF-R5NIT6-F1
#
_cell.length_a   1.000
_cell.length_b   1.000
_cell.length_c   1.000
_cell.angle_alpha   90.00
_cell.angle_beta   90.00
_cell.angle_gamma   90.00
#
_symmetry.space_group_name_H-M   'P 1'
#
loop_
_entity.id
_entity.type
_entity.pdbx_description
1 polymer ?
#
loop_
_entity_poly.entity_id
_entity_poly.type
_entity_poly.pdbx_seq_one_letter_code
_entity_poly.pdbx_strand_id
1 'polypeptide(L)'
;MTRGAGATHFSILLGNYYSEVLGRKTAIVDLNEDCDYEFLKQICTPEGLINNNVYNIHKVAYYQNVTRENLAGIFHENYECVILDVGSNYRKFINEISMCDRKYMISSIGLWKIPGVVTGLKEVQFNEQWKFLYCFGDKESADYISECTGRRLYSIPVINNPFKITGRQLMEVERILEA
;
A
#
# COMPACT_ATOMS: atom_id res chain seq x y z
N MET A 1 0.04 -4.31 -14.36
CA MET A 1 0.77 -3.51 -13.36
C MET A 1 1.95 -4.31 -12.82
N THR A 2 2.95 -3.63 -12.28
CA THR A 2 4.28 -4.19 -12.02
C THR A 2 4.39 -4.83 -10.64
N ARG A 3 4.73 -6.12 -10.57
CA ARG A 3 5.11 -6.79 -9.31
C ARG A 3 6.40 -6.20 -8.74
N GLY A 4 6.55 -6.24 -7.41
CA GLY A 4 7.73 -5.72 -6.71
C GLY A 4 7.90 -4.20 -6.79
N ALA A 5 6.81 -3.44 -6.97
CA ALA A 5 6.85 -1.98 -7.00
C ALA A 5 6.93 -1.33 -5.60
N GLY A 6 6.76 -2.11 -4.53
CA GLY A 6 6.81 -1.63 -3.14
C GLY A 6 5.43 -1.45 -2.47
N ALA A 7 4.36 -2.08 -2.99
CA ALA A 7 3.03 -2.01 -2.40
C ALA A 7 3.00 -2.47 -0.93
N THR A 8 3.47 -3.70 -0.67
CA THR A 8 3.61 -4.25 0.69
C THR A 8 4.39 -3.33 1.63
N HIS A 9 5.52 -2.81 1.15
CA HIS A 9 6.35 -1.90 1.94
C HIS A 9 5.60 -0.60 2.30
N PHE A 10 4.87 -0.03 1.35
CA PHE A 10 4.07 1.17 1.57
C PHE A 10 2.87 0.90 2.48
N SER A 11 2.22 -0.26 2.37
CA SER A 11 1.12 -0.68 3.27
C SER A 11 1.61 -0.74 4.72
N ILE A 12 2.77 -1.35 4.97
CA ILE A 12 3.39 -1.41 6.30
C ILE A 12 3.78 0.00 6.78
N LEU A 13 4.39 0.82 5.92
CA LEU A 13 4.72 2.21 6.24
C LEU A 13 3.47 3.00 6.67
N LEU A 14 2.39 2.87 5.90
CA LEU A 14 1.13 3.57 6.15
C LEU A 14 0.47 3.08 7.45
N GLY A 15 0.54 1.78 7.74
CA GLY A 15 0.06 1.23 9.00
C GLY A 15 0.80 1.77 10.21
N ASN A 16 2.14 1.88 10.13
CA ASN A 16 2.94 2.47 11.20
C ASN A 16 2.71 3.98 11.32
N TYR A 17 2.53 4.69 10.21
CA TYR A 17 2.16 6.11 10.25
C TYR A 17 0.83 6.34 10.98
N TYR A 18 -0.24 5.64 10.59
CA TYR A 18 -1.53 5.82 11.25
C TYR A 18 -1.54 5.38 12.71
N SER A 19 -0.87 4.28 13.04
CA SER A 19 -0.89 3.75 14.41
C SER A 19 0.06 4.46 15.37
N GLU A 20 1.31 4.69 14.97
CA GLU A 20 2.34 5.23 15.87
C GLU A 20 2.42 6.76 15.82
N VAL A 21 2.22 7.38 14.65
CA VAL A 21 2.28 8.85 14.51
C VAL A 21 0.93 9.48 14.84
N LEU A 22 -0.15 8.95 14.25
CA LEU A 22 -1.49 9.52 14.43
C LEU A 22 -2.29 8.88 15.57
N GLY A 23 -1.76 7.82 16.21
CA GLY A 23 -2.40 7.17 17.35
C GLY A 23 -3.70 6.42 17.03
N ARG A 24 -3.93 6.07 15.77
CA ARG A 24 -5.18 5.44 15.31
C ARG A 24 -5.13 3.92 15.45
N LYS A 25 -6.23 3.30 15.90
CA LYS A 25 -6.37 1.84 15.88
C LYS A 25 -6.38 1.36 14.42
N THR A 26 -5.32 0.66 14.00
CA THR A 26 -5.04 0.39 12.59
C THR A 26 -4.93 -1.11 12.30
N ALA A 27 -5.51 -1.53 11.17
CA ALA A 27 -5.35 -2.87 10.62
C ALA A 27 -4.81 -2.82 9.19
N ILE A 28 -3.98 -3.81 8.83
CA ILE A 28 -3.60 -4.13 7.47
C ILE A 28 -4.21 -5.48 7.11
N VAL A 29 -4.88 -5.54 5.97
CA VAL A 29 -5.48 -6.76 5.43
C VAL A 29 -4.71 -7.17 4.19
N ASP A 30 -4.05 -8.32 4.28
CA ASP A 30 -3.37 -8.94 3.16
C ASP A 30 -4.38 -9.62 2.23
N LEU A 31 -4.61 -8.99 1.08
CA LEU A 31 -5.36 -9.51 -0.05
C LEU A 31 -4.44 -9.79 -1.25
N ASN A 32 -3.12 -9.71 -1.05
CA ASN A 32 -2.13 -10.10 -2.02
C ASN A 32 -2.00 -11.62 -2.04
N GLU A 33 -1.54 -12.17 -3.17
CA GLU A 33 -1.31 -13.62 -3.33
C GLU A 33 0.16 -14.01 -3.12
N ASP A 34 1.00 -13.05 -2.74
CA ASP A 34 2.42 -13.30 -2.43
C ASP A 34 2.62 -13.59 -0.94
N CYS A 35 3.69 -14.32 -0.59
CA CYS A 35 3.96 -14.74 0.78
C CYS A 35 4.62 -13.65 1.66
N ASP A 36 4.61 -12.38 1.24
CA ASP A 36 5.37 -11.32 1.91
C ASP A 36 4.97 -11.17 3.39
N TYR A 37 3.67 -11.13 3.68
CA TYR A 37 3.19 -11.01 5.06
C TYR A 37 3.43 -12.29 5.86
N GLU A 38 3.37 -13.46 5.23
CA GLU A 38 3.68 -14.75 5.89
C GLU A 38 5.14 -14.78 6.35
N PHE A 39 6.09 -14.35 5.50
CA PHE A 39 7.48 -14.20 5.90
C PHE A 39 7.67 -13.14 6.98
N LEU A 40 6.96 -12.02 6.88
CA LEU A 40 6.99 -10.98 7.91
C LEU A 40 6.53 -11.51 9.28
N LYS A 41 5.44 -12.30 9.29
CA LYS A 41 4.92 -12.94 10.49
C LYS A 41 5.95 -13.86 11.13
N GLN A 42 6.62 -14.70 10.34
CA GLN A 42 7.65 -15.62 10.81
C GLN A 42 8.84 -14.90 11.47
N ILE A 43 9.20 -13.73 10.96
CA ILE A 43 10.34 -12.94 11.49
C ILE A 43 9.93 -12.13 12.73
N CYS A 44 8.71 -11.60 12.75
CA CYS A 44 8.30 -10.60 13.75
C CYS A 44 7.41 -11.16 14.88
N THR A 45 6.94 -12.40 14.78
CA THR A 45 6.02 -13.01 15.76
C THR A 45 6.74 -14.10 16.57
N PRO A 46 6.63 -14.10 17.91
CA PRO A 46 7.19 -15.17 18.73
C PRO A 46 6.66 -16.56 18.36
N GLU A 47 7.51 -17.59 18.53
CA GLU A 47 7.14 -18.99 18.37
C GLU A 47 5.93 -19.32 19.27
N GLY A 48 4.83 -19.80 18.68
CA GLY A 48 3.58 -20.15 19.37
C GLY A 48 2.36 -19.28 19.02
N LEU A 49 2.55 -18.10 18.43
CA LEU A 49 1.46 -17.23 17.94
C LEU A 49 1.26 -17.30 16.42
N ILE A 50 2.06 -18.12 15.73
CA ILE A 50 2.12 -18.21 14.27
C ILE A 50 0.87 -18.89 13.67
N ASN A 51 0.10 -19.64 14.45
CA ASN A 51 -1.06 -20.37 13.93
C ASN A 51 -2.34 -19.52 13.76
N ASN A 52 -2.31 -18.23 14.10
CA ASN A 52 -3.45 -17.35 13.95
C ASN A 52 -3.42 -16.62 12.59
N ASN A 53 -4.57 -16.46 11.95
CA ASN A 53 -4.73 -15.62 10.74
C ASN A 53 -4.61 -14.11 11.04
N VAL A 54 -4.47 -13.75 12.33
CA VAL A 54 -4.28 -12.38 12.79
C VAL A 54 -3.10 -12.35 13.74
N TYR A 55 -2.19 -11.41 13.53
CA TYR A 55 -1.04 -11.16 14.40
C TYR A 55 -0.79 -9.65 14.51
N ASN A 56 -0.08 -9.24 15.55
CA ASN A 56 0.23 -7.83 15.78
C ASN A 56 1.74 -7.60 15.64
N ILE A 57 2.11 -6.54 14.93
CA ILE A 57 3.45 -5.96 14.99
C ILE A 57 3.28 -4.52 15.43
N HIS A 58 3.95 -4.15 16.53
CA HIS A 58 3.71 -2.87 17.21
C HIS A 58 2.20 -2.67 17.51
N LYS A 59 1.61 -1.52 17.13
CA LYS A 59 0.19 -1.21 17.31
C LYS A 59 -0.69 -1.52 16.09
N VAL A 60 -0.18 -2.31 15.13
CA VAL A 60 -0.92 -2.66 13.90
C VAL A 60 -1.30 -4.13 13.92
N ALA A 61 -2.59 -4.40 13.65
CA ALA A 61 -3.10 -5.73 13.42
C ALA A 61 -2.93 -6.12 11.94
N TYR A 62 -2.40 -7.31 11.68
CA TYR A 62 -2.20 -7.86 10.34
C TYR A 62 -3.11 -9.06 10.16
N TYR A 63 -3.97 -9.01 9.15
CA TYR A 63 -4.87 -10.10 8.77
C TYR A 63 -4.35 -10.79 7.51
N GLN A 64 -4.24 -12.11 7.55
CA GLN A 64 -3.84 -12.99 6.44
C GLN A 64 -4.93 -13.98 6.08
N ASN A 65 -4.81 -14.59 4.90
CA ASN A 65 -5.75 -15.59 4.40
C ASN A 65 -7.20 -15.07 4.44
N VAL A 66 -7.38 -13.76 4.21
CA VAL A 66 -8.68 -13.11 4.27
C VAL A 66 -9.44 -13.37 2.98
N THR A 67 -10.64 -13.91 3.12
CA THR A 67 -11.60 -14.05 2.02
C THR A 67 -12.53 -12.84 1.98
N ARG A 68 -13.23 -12.64 0.85
CA ARG A 68 -14.19 -11.52 0.75
C ARG A 68 -15.30 -11.60 1.80
N GLU A 69 -15.69 -12.80 2.18
CA GLU A 69 -16.72 -13.05 3.20
C GLU A 69 -16.28 -12.55 4.58
N ASN A 70 -14.99 -12.66 4.89
CA ASN A 70 -14.44 -12.27 6.19
C ASN A 70 -14.10 -10.77 6.27
N LEU A 71 -13.98 -10.07 5.13
CA LEU A 71 -13.72 -8.62 5.11
C LEU A 71 -14.79 -7.82 5.84
N ALA A 72 -16.06 -8.22 5.69
CA ALA A 72 -17.15 -7.55 6.39
C ALA A 72 -16.93 -7.58 7.91
N GLY A 73 -16.54 -8.72 8.48
CA GLY A 73 -16.24 -8.83 9.92
C GLY A 73 -15.14 -7.86 10.35
N ILE A 74 -14.06 -7.76 9.56
CA ILE A 74 -12.94 -6.84 9.84
C ILE A 74 -13.40 -5.37 9.81
N PHE A 75 -14.30 -5.00 8.89
CA PHE A 75 -14.85 -3.64 8.85
C PHE A 75 -15.82 -3.31 10.00
N HIS A 76 -16.39 -4.32 10.66
CA HIS A 76 -17.23 -4.11 11.86
C HIS A 76 -16.41 -4.00 13.15
N GLU A 77 -15.13 -4.36 13.12
CA GLU A 77 -14.22 -4.09 14.23
C GLU A 77 -14.03 -2.58 14.40
N ASN A 78 -13.69 -2.14 15.61
CA ASN A 78 -13.53 -0.72 15.93
C ASN A 78 -12.20 -0.11 15.45
N TYR A 79 -11.72 -0.49 14.26
CA TYR A 79 -10.54 0.12 13.64
C TYR A 79 -10.89 1.52 13.10
N GLU A 80 -10.00 2.47 13.34
CA GLU A 80 -10.08 3.83 12.80
C GLU A 80 -9.40 3.94 11.43
N CYS A 81 -8.55 2.97 11.08
CA CYS A 81 -7.93 2.85 9.77
C CYS A 81 -7.80 1.38 9.38
N VAL A 82 -8.32 1.02 8.20
CA VAL A 82 -8.11 -0.29 7.59
C VAL A 82 -7.42 -0.10 6.26
N ILE A 83 -6.26 -0.74 6.09
CA ILE A 83 -5.45 -0.70 4.88
C ILE A 83 -5.64 -2.02 4.14
N LEU A 84 -6.16 -1.96 2.93
CA LEU A 84 -6.29 -3.13 2.05
C LEU A 84 -5.08 -3.22 1.14
N ASP A 85 -4.24 -4.24 1.32
CA ASP A 85 -3.14 -4.53 0.41
C ASP A 85 -3.56 -5.57 -0.62
N VAL A 86 -3.96 -5.10 -1.79
CA VAL A 86 -4.45 -5.97 -2.88
C VAL A 86 -3.34 -6.44 -3.81
N GLY A 87 -2.11 -5.93 -3.66
CA GLY A 87 -0.98 -6.21 -4.56
C GLY A 87 -1.36 -6.18 -6.06
N SER A 88 -0.99 -7.23 -6.79
CA SER A 88 -1.36 -7.37 -8.21
C SER A 88 -2.82 -7.79 -8.46
N ASN A 89 -3.58 -8.11 -7.41
CA ASN A 89 -4.94 -8.63 -7.47
C ASN A 89 -6.02 -7.55 -7.54
N TYR A 90 -5.66 -6.30 -7.83
CA TYR A 90 -6.59 -5.16 -7.82
C TYR A 90 -7.90 -5.39 -8.60
N ARG A 91 -7.86 -6.15 -9.72
CA ARG A 91 -9.07 -6.48 -10.50
C ARG A 91 -10.04 -7.37 -9.71
N LYS A 92 -9.52 -8.31 -8.92
CA LYS A 92 -10.30 -9.18 -8.04
C LYS A 92 -10.94 -8.39 -6.91
N PHE A 93 -10.35 -7.28 -6.48
CA PHE A 93 -10.84 -6.49 -5.35
C PHE A 93 -11.34 -5.10 -5.76
N ILE A 94 -11.78 -4.92 -7.00
CA ILE A 94 -12.11 -3.59 -7.54
C ILE A 94 -13.30 -2.94 -6.82
N ASN A 95 -14.24 -3.75 -6.32
CA ASN A 95 -15.40 -3.28 -5.57
C ASN A 95 -15.01 -2.84 -4.16
N GLU A 96 -14.12 -3.58 -3.51
CA GLU A 96 -13.60 -3.22 -2.19
C GLU A 96 -12.74 -1.97 -2.29
N ILE A 97 -11.89 -1.87 -3.32
CA ILE A 97 -11.08 -0.68 -3.60
C ILE A 97 -11.96 0.53 -3.85
N SER A 98 -13.06 0.40 -4.61
CA SER A 98 -13.93 1.54 -4.94
C SER A 98 -14.52 2.20 -3.69
N MET A 99 -14.78 1.41 -2.64
CA MET A 99 -15.29 1.86 -1.35
C MET A 99 -14.25 2.54 -0.45
N CYS A 100 -12.94 2.39 -0.72
CA CYS A 100 -11.89 3.00 0.10
C CYS A 100 -11.90 4.54 -0.01
N ASP A 101 -11.69 5.23 1.11
CA ASP A 101 -11.61 6.70 1.15
C ASP A 101 -10.43 7.25 0.33
N ARG A 102 -9.32 6.52 0.32
CA ARG A 102 -8.08 6.85 -0.38
C ARG A 102 -7.55 5.63 -1.11
N LYS A 103 -7.06 5.81 -2.34
CA LYS A 103 -6.61 4.73 -3.20
C LYS A 103 -5.20 5.05 -3.71
N TYR A 104 -4.27 4.12 -3.55
CA TYR A 104 -2.87 4.32 -3.96
C TYR A 104 -2.49 3.28 -5.01
N MET A 105 -2.04 3.75 -6.17
CA MET A 105 -1.44 2.90 -7.19
C MET A 105 0.07 3.08 -7.15
N ILE A 106 0.79 2.01 -6.81
CA ILE A 106 2.25 2.03 -6.70
C ILE A 106 2.85 1.31 -7.89
N SER A 107 3.75 1.99 -8.60
CA SER A 107 4.41 1.43 -9.78
C SER A 107 5.93 1.64 -9.76
N SER A 108 6.63 0.80 -10.51
CA SER A 108 8.03 1.02 -10.84
C SER A 108 8.08 1.68 -12.22
N ILE A 109 8.62 2.89 -12.27
CA ILE A 109 8.69 3.71 -13.48
C ILE A 109 10.10 3.73 -14.10
N GLY A 110 10.87 2.66 -13.89
CA GLY A 110 12.12 2.47 -14.61
C GLY A 110 11.89 2.48 -16.12
N LEU A 111 12.86 2.98 -16.90
CA LEU A 111 12.70 3.30 -18.32
C LEU A 111 12.05 2.18 -19.15
N TRP A 112 12.45 0.92 -18.93
CA TRP A 112 11.91 -0.25 -19.65
C TRP A 112 10.47 -0.64 -19.25
N LYS A 113 9.92 -0.06 -18.17
CA LYS A 113 8.54 -0.28 -17.70
C LYS A 113 7.58 0.83 -18.12
N ILE A 114 8.09 2.00 -18.50
CA ILE A 114 7.29 3.19 -18.85
C ILE A 114 6.15 2.86 -19.84
N PRO A 115 6.37 2.15 -20.96
CA PRO A 115 5.28 1.86 -21.90
C PRO A 115 4.11 1.13 -21.24
N GLY A 116 4.40 0.13 -20.40
CA GLY A 116 3.38 -0.62 -19.67
C GLY A 116 2.65 0.21 -18.61
N VAL A 117 3.35 1.14 -17.96
CA VAL A 117 2.73 2.07 -17.00
C VAL A 117 1.81 3.04 -17.72
N VAL A 118 2.24 3.65 -18.82
CA VAL A 118 1.41 4.57 -19.62
C VAL A 118 0.16 3.88 -20.14
N THR A 119 0.28 2.67 -20.70
CA THR A 119 -0.87 1.89 -21.15
C THR A 119 -1.83 1.61 -20.00
N GLY A 120 -1.33 1.11 -18.86
CA GLY A 120 -2.17 0.80 -17.70
C GLY A 120 -2.90 2.02 -17.12
N LEU A 121 -2.27 3.20 -17.16
CA LEU A 121 -2.89 4.44 -16.67
C LEU A 121 -3.95 5.02 -17.64
N LYS A 122 -3.88 4.69 -18.93
CA LYS A 122 -4.87 5.12 -19.93
C LYS A 122 -6.10 4.22 -19.99
N GLU A 123 -5.95 2.93 -19.68
CA GLU A 123 -7.03 1.93 -19.80
C GLU A 123 -8.03 1.95 -18.64
N VAL A 124 -7.69 2.58 -17.51
CA VAL A 124 -8.51 2.54 -16.30
C VAL A 124 -9.04 3.94 -15.98
N GLN A 125 -10.35 4.04 -15.69
CA GLN A 125 -10.93 5.27 -15.20
C GLN A 125 -10.62 5.44 -13.70
N PHE A 126 -9.82 6.47 -13.41
CA PHE A 126 -9.48 6.87 -12.05
C PHE A 126 -10.19 8.19 -11.70
N ASN A 127 -10.86 8.21 -10.54
CA ASN A 127 -11.40 9.42 -9.91
C ASN A 127 -10.32 10.15 -9.08
N GLU A 128 -10.67 11.28 -8.46
CA GLU A 128 -9.75 12.10 -7.66
C GLU A 128 -9.20 11.42 -6.39
N GLN A 129 -9.80 10.31 -5.95
CA GLN A 129 -9.34 9.57 -4.76
C GLN A 129 -8.08 8.73 -5.03
N TRP A 130 -7.70 8.57 -6.31
CA TRP A 130 -6.50 7.84 -6.71
C TRP A 130 -5.25 8.72 -6.68
N LYS A 131 -4.24 8.22 -5.98
CA LYS A 131 -2.88 8.76 -6.01
C LYS A 131 -1.94 7.77 -6.67
N PHE A 132 -1.08 8.27 -7.56
CA PHE A 132 -0.13 7.46 -8.30
C PHE A 132 1.26 7.69 -7.71
N LEU A 133 1.86 6.61 -7.20
CA LEU A 133 3.11 6.65 -6.46
C LEU A 133 4.16 5.80 -7.16
N TYR A 134 5.43 6.10 -6.93
CA TYR A 134 6.54 5.28 -7.41
C TYR A 134 7.71 5.20 -6.43
N CYS A 135 8.32 4.01 -6.34
CA CYS A 135 9.55 3.77 -5.58
C CYS A 135 10.81 3.76 -6.45
N PHE A 136 10.69 3.39 -7.73
CA PHE A 136 11.84 3.18 -8.63
C PHE A 136 11.67 3.99 -9.91
N GLY A 137 12.74 4.70 -10.27
CA GLY A 137 12.80 5.64 -11.39
C GLY A 137 13.00 7.07 -10.91
N ASP A 138 12.98 8.01 -11.83
CA ASP A 138 13.32 9.42 -11.57
C ASP A 138 12.18 10.36 -11.90
N LYS A 139 12.40 11.65 -11.61
CA LYS A 139 11.43 12.70 -11.86
C LYS A 139 11.17 12.89 -13.36
N GLU A 140 12.19 12.76 -14.21
CA GLU A 140 12.03 12.90 -15.66
C GLU A 140 11.08 11.84 -16.23
N SER A 141 11.24 10.59 -15.78
CA SER A 141 10.33 9.48 -16.11
C SER A 141 8.91 9.75 -15.61
N ALA A 142 8.77 10.29 -14.38
CA ALA A 142 7.48 10.63 -13.81
C ALA A 142 6.78 11.76 -14.60
N ASP A 143 7.50 12.82 -14.94
CA ASP A 143 7.01 13.97 -15.70
C ASP A 143 6.56 13.52 -17.10
N TYR A 144 7.36 12.68 -17.79
CA TYR A 144 6.98 12.09 -19.08
C TYR A 144 5.68 11.25 -18.99
N ILE A 145 5.55 10.40 -17.97
CA ILE A 145 4.32 9.61 -17.75
C ILE A 145 3.15 10.56 -17.47
N SER A 146 3.37 11.60 -16.68
CA SER A 146 2.35 12.60 -16.38
C SER A 146 1.86 13.34 -17.61
N GLU A 147 2.75 13.75 -18.52
CA GLU A 147 2.39 14.34 -19.81
C GLU A 147 1.59 13.36 -20.67
N CYS A 148 2.00 12.09 -20.72
CA CYS A 148 1.35 11.07 -21.53
C CYS A 148 -0.06 10.71 -21.05
N THR A 149 -0.34 10.84 -19.75
CA THR A 149 -1.53 10.27 -19.09
C THR A 149 -2.43 11.30 -18.43
N GLY A 150 -1.96 12.53 -18.25
CA GLY A 150 -2.63 13.56 -17.45
C GLY A 150 -2.67 13.24 -15.95
N ARG A 151 -1.89 12.25 -15.48
CA ARG A 151 -1.88 11.81 -14.08
C ARG A 151 -0.58 12.23 -13.40
N ARG A 152 -0.66 12.95 -12.30
CA ARG A 152 0.52 13.30 -11.50
C ARG A 152 1.01 12.09 -10.72
N LEU A 153 2.32 11.85 -10.78
CA LEU A 153 3.00 10.81 -10.02
C LEU A 153 3.83 11.42 -8.89
N TYR A 154 3.88 10.74 -7.74
CA TYR A 154 4.64 11.17 -6.57
C TYR A 154 5.66 10.11 -6.16
N SER A 155 6.90 10.54 -5.90
CA SER A 155 7.95 9.64 -5.40
C SER A 155 7.70 9.31 -3.94
N ILE A 156 7.73 8.03 -3.59
CA ILE A 156 7.78 7.58 -2.20
C ILE A 156 9.22 7.79 -1.70
N PRO A 157 9.44 8.47 -0.55
CA PRO A 157 10.78 8.66 -0.02
C PRO A 157 11.44 7.32 0.28
N VAL A 158 12.78 7.28 0.17
CA VAL A 158 13.54 6.07 0.49
C VAL A 158 13.44 5.79 1.98
N ILE A 159 12.71 4.73 2.31
CA ILE A 159 12.55 4.22 3.67
C ILE A 159 13.04 2.78 3.67
N ASN A 160 14.20 2.52 4.28
CA ASN A 160 14.80 1.19 4.27
C ASN A 160 14.03 0.20 5.16
N ASN A 161 13.43 0.70 6.23
CA ASN A 161 12.64 -0.10 7.17
C ASN A 161 11.29 0.60 7.41
N PRO A 162 10.16 0.01 6.97
CA PRO A 162 8.85 0.67 7.04
C PRO A 162 8.31 0.79 8.47
N PHE A 163 8.95 0.13 9.44
CA PHE A 163 8.67 0.27 10.88
C PHE A 163 9.42 1.43 11.54
N LYS A 164 10.34 2.10 10.82
CA LYS A 164 11.20 3.16 11.37
C LYS A 164 11.16 4.41 10.48
N ILE A 165 10.25 5.32 10.80
CA ILE A 165 10.09 6.60 10.11
C ILE A 165 10.86 7.68 10.88
N THR A 166 11.87 8.29 10.25
CA THR A 166 12.57 9.46 10.81
C THR A 166 11.76 10.73 10.62
N GLY A 167 12.02 11.78 11.41
CA GLY A 167 11.29 13.06 11.28
C GLY A 167 11.36 13.69 9.88
N ARG A 168 12.48 13.54 9.15
CA ARG A 168 12.59 13.99 7.76
C ARG A 168 11.70 13.18 6.83
N GLN A 169 11.72 11.85 6.95
CA GLN A 169 10.89 10.95 6.14
C GLN A 169 9.41 11.18 6.42
N LEU A 170 9.05 11.50 7.67
CA LEU A 170 7.67 11.79 8.05
C LEU A 170 7.09 12.97 7.23
N MET A 171 7.81 14.09 7.16
CA MET A 171 7.38 15.25 6.37
C MET A 171 7.22 14.93 4.88
N GLU A 172 8.06 14.04 4.34
CA GLU A 172 7.98 13.60 2.94
C GLU A 172 6.80 12.67 2.70
N VAL A 173 6.50 11.77 3.65
CA VAL A 173 5.32 10.91 3.63
C VAL A 173 4.04 11.75 3.72
N GLU A 174 3.94 12.66 4.67
CA GLU A 174 2.78 13.53 4.86
C GLU A 174 2.46 14.34 3.60
N ARG A 175 3.48 14.89 2.93
CA ARG A 175 3.31 15.59 1.66
C ARG A 175 2.60 14.74 0.61
N ILE A 176 2.92 13.45 0.53
CA ILE A 176 2.31 12.53 -0.44
C ILE A 176 0.87 12.17 -0.03
N LEU A 177 0.65 12.01 1.28
CA LEU A 177 -0.67 11.71 1.82
C LEU A 177 -1.63 12.91 1.72
N GLU A 178 -1.14 14.14 1.65
CA GLU A 178 -1.95 15.36 1.56
C GLU A 178 -2.08 15.96 0.16
N ALA A 179 -1.16 15.64 -0.77
CA ALA A 179 -1.16 16.16 -2.16
C ALA A 179 -2.36 15.74 -3.02
#